data_AF-W4DCV8-F1
#
_entry.id   AF-W4DCV8-F1
#
_cell.length_a   1.000
_cell.length_b   1.000
_cell.length_c   1.000
_cell.angle_alpha   90.00
_cell.angle_beta   90.00
_cell.angle_gamma   90.00
#
_symmetry.space_group_name_H-M   'P 1'
#
loop_
_entity.id
_entity.type
_entity.pdbx_description
1 polymer ?
#
loop_
_entity_poly.entity_id
_entity_poly.type
_entity_poly.pdbx_seq_one_letter_code
_entity_poly.pdbx_strand_id
1 'polypeptide(L)'
;MSRLEGAAAVIRDGLFTFVGYPYEDQEIYNIHDPYLKVSDLASLLDVLDEIEGELDNEFREVAGLENVANLVDMDSITSIRDLCDYGKPIYELAEFDTVEYASDLLSEQMVHNEDMNDVSQDAVDKAAERRYDLAEVAEDPVNELYNYLEQVKNSFHAAVNEINRLEDQQAKIDNTSHYYKLKT
;
A
#
# COMPACT_ATOMS: atom_id res chain seq x y z
N MET A 1 -3.10 11.13 6.84
CA MET A 1 -3.97 10.71 5.71
C MET A 1 -3.32 10.92 4.35
N SER A 2 -2.97 12.15 3.94
CA SER A 2 -2.52 12.37 2.54
C SER A 2 -1.25 11.60 2.13
N ARG A 3 -0.38 11.22 3.09
CA ARG A 3 0.81 10.41 2.83
C ARG A 3 0.48 8.95 2.52
N LEU A 4 -0.40 8.33 3.32
CA LEU A 4 -0.87 6.96 3.09
C LEU A 4 -1.62 6.86 1.76
N GLU A 5 -2.52 7.82 1.51
CA GLU A 5 -3.25 7.90 0.24
C GLU A 5 -2.30 8.12 -0.94
N GLY A 6 -1.26 8.94 -0.77
CA GLY A 6 -0.23 9.15 -1.79
C GLY A 6 0.57 7.89 -2.10
N ALA A 7 1.03 7.18 -1.09
CA ALA A 7 1.77 5.92 -1.27
C ALA A 7 0.88 4.84 -1.94
N ALA A 8 -0.36 4.70 -1.47
CA ALA A 8 -1.34 3.77 -2.05
C ALA A 8 -1.69 4.12 -3.50
N ALA A 9 -1.77 5.41 -3.85
CA ALA A 9 -2.04 5.88 -5.20
C ALA A 9 -0.89 5.57 -6.17
N VAL A 10 0.38 5.76 -5.75
CA VAL A 10 1.55 5.41 -6.57
C VAL A 10 1.54 3.91 -6.93
N ILE A 11 1.26 3.05 -5.96
CA ILE A 11 1.11 1.61 -6.19
C ILE A 11 -0.08 1.33 -7.12
N ARG A 12 -1.19 2.07 -6.97
CA ARG A 12 -2.43 1.85 -7.74
C ARG A 12 -2.23 2.20 -9.20
N ASP A 13 -1.62 3.35 -9.46
CA ASP A 13 -1.31 3.85 -10.80
C ASP A 13 -0.39 2.88 -11.57
N GLY A 14 0.45 2.13 -10.85
CA GLY A 14 1.32 1.12 -11.43
C GLY A 14 0.62 -0.22 -11.71
N LEU A 15 -0.35 -0.61 -10.89
CA LEU A 15 -0.98 -1.93 -10.93
C LEU A 15 -2.34 -1.97 -11.63
N PHE A 16 -2.98 -0.81 -11.84
CA PHE A 16 -4.32 -0.72 -12.41
C PHE A 16 -4.34 0.12 -13.68
N THR A 17 -5.34 -0.14 -14.52
CA THR A 17 -5.61 0.61 -15.75
C THR A 17 -7.10 0.83 -15.91
N PHE A 18 -7.49 1.85 -16.68
CA PHE A 18 -8.89 2.07 -17.04
C PHE A 18 -9.27 1.28 -18.28
N VAL A 19 -10.48 0.74 -18.30
CA VAL A 19 -11.06 0.10 -19.49
C VAL A 19 -11.30 1.18 -20.54
N GLY A 20 -10.87 0.95 -21.77
CA GLY A 20 -11.15 1.88 -22.86
C GLY A 20 -12.66 2.03 -23.14
N TYR A 21 -13.00 2.88 -24.11
CA TYR A 21 -14.39 3.09 -24.54
C TYR A 21 -15.16 1.76 -24.71
N PRO A 22 -16.38 1.62 -24.14
CA PRO A 22 -17.20 2.65 -23.49
C PRO A 22 -17.11 2.68 -21.95
N TYR A 23 -16.17 1.97 -21.31
CA TYR A 23 -16.12 1.82 -19.84
C TYR A 23 -14.97 2.61 -19.22
N GLU A 24 -14.76 3.84 -19.69
CA GLU A 24 -13.63 4.72 -19.33
C GLU A 24 -13.53 5.02 -17.81
N ASP A 25 -14.62 4.83 -17.07
CA ASP A 25 -14.68 5.03 -15.61
C ASP A 25 -14.36 3.75 -14.81
N GLN A 26 -14.19 2.60 -15.48
CA GLN A 26 -13.92 1.32 -14.81
C GLN A 26 -12.42 1.05 -14.75
N GLU A 27 -11.88 1.07 -13.54
CA GLU A 27 -10.51 0.67 -13.25
C GLU A 27 -10.44 -0.85 -13.03
N ILE A 28 -9.43 -1.49 -13.61
CA ILE A 28 -9.18 -2.94 -13.53
C ILE A 28 -7.69 -3.21 -13.28
N TYR A 29 -7.38 -4.34 -12.65
CA TYR A 29 -6.01 -4.78 -12.45
C TYR A 29 -5.32 -5.03 -13.81
N ASN A 30 -4.13 -4.47 -14.00
CA ASN A 30 -3.39 -4.55 -15.25
C ASN A 30 -2.44 -5.76 -15.23
N ILE A 31 -2.98 -6.95 -15.44
CA ILE A 31 -2.21 -8.20 -15.50
C ILE A 31 -1.18 -8.23 -16.65
N HIS A 32 -1.39 -7.46 -17.71
CA HIS A 32 -0.56 -7.52 -18.91
C HIS A 32 0.69 -6.65 -18.84
N ASP A 33 0.64 -5.54 -18.09
CA ASP A 33 1.77 -4.64 -17.94
C ASP A 33 1.78 -3.96 -16.56
N PRO A 34 1.81 -4.73 -15.45
CA PRO A 34 1.84 -4.17 -14.11
C PRO A 34 3.21 -3.59 -13.80
N TYR A 35 3.27 -2.36 -13.33
CA TYR A 35 4.51 -1.70 -12.93
C TYR A 35 4.52 -1.45 -11.43
N LEU A 36 5.43 -2.11 -10.72
CA LEU A 36 5.58 -1.94 -9.28
C LEU A 36 7.06 -2.03 -8.93
N LYS A 37 7.54 -1.15 -8.03
CA LYS A 37 8.90 -1.24 -7.49
C LYS A 37 8.89 -1.59 -6.03
N VAL A 38 9.94 -2.28 -5.59
CA VAL A 38 10.22 -2.49 -4.16
C VAL A 38 10.26 -1.16 -3.39
N SER A 39 10.73 -0.07 -4.01
CA SER A 39 10.73 1.26 -3.39
C SER A 39 9.33 1.81 -3.09
N ASP A 40 8.34 1.45 -3.90
CA ASP A 40 6.96 1.92 -3.71
C ASP A 40 6.33 1.19 -2.52
N LEU A 41 6.60 -0.12 -2.39
CA LEU A 41 6.23 -0.91 -1.22
C LEU A 41 6.92 -0.40 0.06
N ALA A 42 8.23 -0.16 0.01
CA ALA A 42 8.97 0.40 1.14
C ALA A 42 8.38 1.75 1.59
N SER A 43 8.03 2.62 0.63
CA SER A 43 7.40 3.92 0.93
C SER A 43 6.05 3.77 1.63
N LEU A 44 5.26 2.76 1.27
CA LEU A 44 4.01 2.45 1.97
C LEU A 44 4.27 1.96 3.39
N LEU A 45 5.20 1.01 3.56
CA LEU A 45 5.54 0.43 4.86
C LEU A 45 6.12 1.48 5.82
N ASP A 46 6.98 2.38 5.34
CA ASP A 46 7.53 3.48 6.13
C ASP A 46 6.41 4.39 6.69
N VAL A 47 5.38 4.67 5.88
CA VAL A 47 4.23 5.47 6.33
C VAL A 47 3.42 4.74 7.41
N LEU A 48 3.29 3.41 7.29
CA LEU A 48 2.61 2.60 8.29
C LEU A 48 3.41 2.52 9.59
N ASP A 49 4.73 2.40 9.51
CA ASP A 49 5.63 2.41 10.67
C ASP A 49 5.58 3.75 11.42
N GLU A 50 5.57 4.87 10.69
CA GLU A 50 5.38 6.20 11.30
C GLU A 50 4.04 6.30 12.03
N ILE A 51 2.96 5.81 11.40
CA ILE A 51 1.62 5.78 11.99
C ILE A 51 1.60 5.01 13.31
N GLU A 52 2.17 3.80 13.33
CA GLU A 52 2.20 3.00 14.54
C GLU A 52 3.05 3.66 15.63
N GLY A 53 4.17 4.25 15.24
CA GLY A 53 5.04 5.01 16.13
C GLY A 53 4.32 6.20 16.78
N GLU A 54 3.53 6.96 16.03
CA GLU A 54 2.73 8.07 16.56
C GLU A 54 1.64 7.56 17.53
N LEU A 55 0.95 6.47 17.19
CA LEU A 55 -0.11 5.90 18.03
C LEU A 55 0.43 5.38 19.37
N ASP A 56 1.55 4.66 19.34
CA ASP A 56 2.14 4.06 20.54
C ASP A 56 2.79 5.09 21.46
N ASN A 57 3.50 6.08 20.90
CA ASN A 57 4.27 7.05 21.70
C ASN A 57 3.47 8.30 22.07
N GLU A 58 2.56 8.78 21.23
CA GLU A 58 1.88 10.07 21.45
C GLU A 58 0.45 9.90 21.94
N PHE A 59 -0.32 8.97 21.38
CA PHE A 59 -1.75 8.83 21.72
C PHE A 59 -1.97 7.98 22.96
N ARG A 60 -1.24 6.87 23.11
CA ARG A 60 -1.43 5.97 24.26
C ARG A 60 -0.87 6.52 25.57
N GLU A 61 0.07 7.44 25.53
CA GLU A 61 0.65 8.05 26.73
C GLU A 61 -0.15 9.25 27.26
N VAL A 62 -1.02 9.85 26.43
CA VAL A 62 -1.82 11.02 26.79
C VAL A 62 -3.16 10.59 27.38
N ALA A 63 -3.37 10.92 28.65
CA ALA A 63 -4.62 10.63 29.36
C ALA A 63 -5.85 11.19 28.63
N GLY A 64 -6.76 10.30 28.23
CA GLY A 64 -7.99 10.61 27.50
C GLY A 64 -7.91 10.35 25.98
N LEU A 65 -6.72 10.09 25.43
CA LEU A 65 -6.52 9.76 24.01
C LEU A 65 -6.29 8.26 23.75
N GLU A 66 -6.22 7.43 24.80
CA GLU A 66 -6.00 5.99 24.67
C GLU A 66 -7.12 5.32 23.86
N ASN A 67 -8.35 5.80 24.04
CA ASN A 67 -9.51 5.30 23.30
C ASN A 67 -9.46 5.68 21.81
N VAL A 68 -8.79 6.77 21.45
CA VAL A 68 -8.61 7.18 20.05
C VAL A 68 -7.62 6.25 19.36
N ALA A 69 -6.52 5.89 20.03
CA ALA A 69 -5.55 4.92 19.50
C ALA A 69 -6.20 3.56 19.22
N ASN A 70 -7.13 3.12 20.07
CA ASN A 70 -7.86 1.86 19.90
C ASN A 70 -8.87 1.87 18.74
N LEU A 71 -9.17 3.03 18.15
CA LEU A 71 -10.04 3.12 16.97
C LEU A 71 -9.30 2.82 15.68
N VAL A 72 -7.96 2.90 15.68
CA VAL A 72 -7.15 2.58 14.49
C VAL A 72 -7.00 1.08 14.37
N ASP A 73 -7.25 0.56 13.17
CA ASP A 73 -7.24 -0.86 12.88
C ASP A 73 -5.80 -1.38 12.66
N MET A 74 -5.16 -1.75 13.77
CA MET A 74 -3.80 -2.30 13.79
C MET A 74 -3.70 -3.69 13.14
N ASP A 75 -4.78 -4.46 13.13
CA ASP A 75 -4.81 -5.80 12.51
C ASP A 75 -4.74 -5.65 10.98
N SER A 76 -5.44 -4.65 10.42
CA SER A 76 -5.31 -4.29 9.02
C SER A 76 -3.91 -3.80 8.67
N ILE A 77 -3.25 -2.99 9.52
CA ILE A 77 -1.86 -2.56 9.29
C ILE A 77 -0.92 -3.77 9.25
N THR A 78 -1.06 -4.70 10.19
CA THR A 78 -0.27 -5.94 10.23
C THR A 78 -0.48 -6.77 8.97
N SER A 79 -1.73 -6.93 8.54
CA SER A 79 -2.06 -7.65 7.31
C SER A 79 -1.46 -7.02 6.05
N ILE A 80 -1.40 -5.68 5.98
CA ILE A 80 -0.72 -4.96 4.89
C ILE A 80 0.77 -5.31 4.86
N ARG A 81 1.44 -5.36 6.02
CA ARG A 81 2.85 -5.74 6.08
C ARG A 81 3.06 -7.18 5.59
N ASP A 82 2.22 -8.10 6.05
CA ASP A 82 2.31 -9.52 5.68
C ASP A 82 2.09 -9.77 4.18
N LEU A 83 1.28 -8.96 3.51
CA LEU A 83 1.07 -9.03 2.06
C LEU A 83 2.27 -8.50 1.25
N CYS A 84 2.99 -7.52 1.80
CA CYS A 84 4.12 -6.86 1.16
C CYS A 84 5.49 -7.45 1.54
N ASP A 85 5.52 -8.50 2.37
CA ASP A 85 6.76 -9.09 2.88
C ASP A 85 7.56 -9.84 1.79
N TYR A 86 8.85 -10.07 2.06
CA TYR A 86 9.74 -10.80 1.16
C TYR A 86 9.22 -12.21 0.84
N GLY A 87 9.24 -12.58 -0.44
CA GLY A 87 8.74 -13.88 -0.92
C GLY A 87 7.22 -13.99 -0.98
N LYS A 88 6.50 -12.86 -0.87
CA LYS A 88 5.06 -12.79 -1.13
C LYS A 88 4.81 -12.34 -2.57
N PRO A 89 3.64 -12.67 -3.16
CA PRO A 89 3.35 -12.36 -4.56
C PRO A 89 3.55 -10.88 -4.94
N ILE A 90 3.15 -9.94 -4.08
CA ILE A 90 3.30 -8.50 -4.33
C ILE A 90 4.78 -8.12 -4.38
N TYR A 91 5.59 -8.63 -3.45
CA TYR A 91 7.02 -8.35 -3.40
C TYR A 91 7.75 -9.00 -4.58
N GLU A 92 7.43 -10.25 -4.90
CA GLU A 92 8.03 -10.96 -6.04
C GLU A 92 7.76 -10.23 -7.36
N LEU A 93 6.53 -9.72 -7.55
CA LEU A 93 6.21 -8.89 -8.72
C LEU A 93 7.00 -7.57 -8.73
N ALA A 94 7.19 -6.94 -7.56
CA ALA A 94 7.90 -5.67 -7.42
C ALA A 94 9.43 -5.79 -7.60
N GLU A 95 10.00 -6.94 -7.26
CA GLU A 95 11.42 -7.25 -7.39
C GLU A 95 11.79 -7.71 -8.81
N PHE A 96 10.82 -8.25 -9.58
CA PHE A 96 11.09 -8.87 -10.86
C PHE A 96 11.53 -7.86 -11.94
N ASP A 97 12.80 -7.96 -12.36
CA ASP A 97 13.34 -7.25 -13.52
C ASP A 97 13.32 -8.16 -14.76
N THR A 98 12.46 -7.81 -15.72
CA THR A 98 12.30 -8.57 -16.98
C THR A 98 13.57 -8.56 -17.83
N VAL A 99 14.35 -7.48 -17.80
CA VAL A 99 15.58 -7.34 -18.60
C VAL A 99 16.69 -8.17 -18.00
N GLU A 100 16.85 -8.14 -16.68
CA GLU A 100 17.83 -8.97 -15.96
C GLU A 100 17.52 -10.45 -16.18
N TYR A 101 16.27 -10.87 -15.99
CA TYR A 101 15.85 -12.25 -16.19
C TYR A 101 16.08 -12.73 -17.64
N ALA A 102 15.75 -11.91 -18.64
CA ALA A 102 16.02 -12.24 -20.04
C ALA A 102 17.54 -12.36 -20.32
N SER A 103 18.35 -11.50 -19.69
CA SER A 103 19.82 -11.52 -19.81
C SER A 103 20.44 -12.79 -19.21
N ASP A 104 19.90 -13.25 -18.08
CA ASP A 104 20.34 -14.50 -17.44
C ASP A 104 20.01 -15.71 -18.32
N LEU A 105 18.77 -15.78 -18.83
CA LEU A 105 18.37 -16.84 -19.78
C LEU A 105 19.25 -16.87 -21.03
N LEU A 106 19.55 -15.70 -21.59
CA LEU A 106 20.46 -15.57 -22.73
C LEU A 106 21.85 -16.10 -22.41
N SER A 107 22.39 -15.72 -21.26
CA SER A 107 23.74 -16.11 -20.84
C SER A 107 23.86 -17.63 -20.68
N GLU A 108 22.84 -18.29 -20.13
CA GLU A 108 22.78 -19.76 -20.01
C GLU A 108 22.68 -20.45 -21.38
N GLN A 109 21.86 -19.93 -22.28
CA GLN A 109 21.61 -20.55 -23.59
C GLN A 109 22.74 -20.32 -24.60
N MET A 110 23.47 -19.19 -24.50
CA MET A 110 24.61 -18.87 -25.36
C MET A 110 25.80 -19.82 -25.19
N VAL A 111 25.87 -20.58 -24.09
CA VAL A 111 26.86 -21.65 -23.91
C VAL A 111 26.62 -22.82 -24.89
N HIS A 112 25.40 -22.94 -25.44
CA HIS A 112 24.93 -24.14 -26.13
C HIS A 112 24.47 -23.93 -27.58
N ASN A 113 24.33 -22.70 -28.10
CA ASN A 113 23.73 -22.44 -29.42
C ASN A 113 24.51 -21.43 -30.28
N GLU A 114 24.52 -21.67 -31.60
CA GLU A 114 25.16 -20.79 -32.61
C GLU A 114 24.20 -19.78 -33.26
N ASP A 115 22.88 -19.91 -33.06
CA ASP A 115 21.86 -19.04 -33.68
C ASP A 115 21.30 -18.01 -32.67
N MET A 116 21.84 -16.78 -32.72
CA MET A 116 21.70 -15.77 -31.66
C MET A 116 20.33 -15.05 -31.66
N ASN A 117 19.70 -14.91 -32.82
CA ASN A 117 18.45 -14.15 -32.94
C ASN A 117 17.25 -14.90 -32.35
N ASP A 118 17.14 -16.21 -32.62
CA ASP A 118 16.04 -17.03 -32.12
C ASP A 118 16.11 -17.22 -30.60
N VAL A 119 17.33 -17.36 -30.06
CA VAL A 119 17.60 -17.43 -28.62
C VAL A 119 17.25 -16.13 -27.90
N SER A 120 17.49 -14.99 -28.54
CA SER A 120 17.15 -13.68 -27.96
C SER A 120 15.65 -13.44 -27.86
N GLN A 121 14.89 -13.82 -28.89
CA GLN A 121 13.43 -13.69 -28.85
C GLN A 121 12.81 -14.62 -27.80
N ASP A 122 13.27 -15.87 -27.72
CA ASP A 122 12.78 -16.86 -26.74
C ASP A 122 13.01 -16.39 -25.29
N ALA A 123 14.15 -15.78 -24.99
CA ALA A 123 14.44 -15.23 -23.65
C ALA A 123 13.50 -14.08 -23.27
N VAL A 124 13.20 -13.17 -24.22
CA VAL A 124 12.25 -12.07 -24.00
C VAL A 124 10.84 -12.61 -23.78
N ASP A 125 10.40 -13.57 -24.60
CA ASP A 125 9.07 -14.16 -24.49
C ASP A 125 8.88 -14.86 -23.13
N LYS A 126 9.90 -15.62 -22.68
CA LYS A 126 9.88 -16.26 -21.35
C LYS A 126 9.91 -15.27 -20.19
N ALA A 127 10.62 -14.16 -20.33
CA ALA A 127 10.63 -13.11 -19.31
C ALA A 127 9.25 -12.43 -19.21
N ALA A 128 8.59 -12.20 -20.34
CA ALA A 128 7.24 -11.67 -20.40
C ALA A 128 6.20 -12.66 -19.81
N GLU A 129 6.30 -13.95 -20.13
CA GLU A 129 5.47 -15.01 -19.55
C GLU A 129 5.66 -15.07 -18.02
N ARG A 130 6.91 -15.03 -17.55
CA ARG A 130 7.19 -15.03 -16.11
C ARG A 130 6.61 -13.81 -15.40
N ARG A 131 6.67 -12.62 -16.01
CA ARG A 131 6.05 -11.39 -15.47
C ARG A 131 4.53 -11.55 -15.39
N TYR A 132 3.91 -12.11 -16.43
CA TYR A 132 2.48 -12.37 -16.47
C TYR A 132 2.05 -13.34 -15.37
N ASP A 133 2.78 -14.44 -15.17
CA ASP A 133 2.48 -15.41 -14.11
C ASP A 133 2.57 -14.76 -12.71
N LEU A 134 3.59 -13.92 -12.48
CA LEU A 134 3.73 -13.18 -11.23
C LEU A 134 2.57 -12.20 -11.02
N ALA A 135 2.13 -11.52 -12.08
CA ALA A 135 0.99 -10.63 -12.06
C ALA A 135 -0.32 -11.37 -11.73
N GLU A 136 -0.56 -12.50 -12.38
CA GLU A 136 -1.75 -13.34 -12.14
C GLU A 136 -1.83 -13.78 -10.67
N VAL A 137 -0.71 -14.25 -10.11
CA VAL A 137 -0.66 -14.69 -8.71
C VAL A 137 -0.78 -13.53 -7.72
N ALA A 138 -0.39 -12.31 -8.13
CA ALA A 138 -0.47 -11.12 -7.28
C ALA A 138 -1.85 -10.43 -7.28
N GLU A 139 -2.74 -10.72 -8.23
CA GLU A 139 -4.03 -10.02 -8.36
C GLU A 139 -4.87 -10.06 -7.07
N ASP A 140 -5.13 -11.25 -6.54
CA ASP A 140 -5.91 -11.42 -5.30
C ASP A 140 -5.24 -10.73 -4.08
N PRO A 141 -3.94 -10.96 -3.80
CA PRO A 141 -3.21 -10.22 -2.78
C PRO A 141 -3.26 -8.69 -2.93
N VAL A 142 -3.17 -8.17 -4.15
CA VAL A 142 -3.25 -6.73 -4.42
C VAL A 142 -4.65 -6.20 -4.10
N ASN A 143 -5.70 -6.91 -4.50
CA ASN A 143 -7.06 -6.53 -4.16
C ASN A 143 -7.29 -6.56 -2.63
N GLU A 144 -6.71 -7.55 -1.95
CA GLU A 144 -6.75 -7.65 -0.48
C GLU A 144 -6.00 -6.48 0.20
N LEU A 145 -4.83 -6.11 -0.33
CA LEU A 145 -4.07 -4.93 0.11
C LEU A 145 -4.94 -3.67 0.08
N TYR A 146 -5.65 -3.41 -1.02
CA TYR A 146 -6.53 -2.23 -1.12
C TYR A 146 -7.72 -2.28 -0.17
N ASN A 147 -8.25 -3.47 0.12
CA ASN A 147 -9.30 -3.63 1.13
C ASN A 147 -8.79 -3.25 2.53
N TYR A 148 -7.59 -3.69 2.92
CA TYR A 148 -7.00 -3.31 4.21
C TYR A 148 -6.63 -1.83 4.26
N LEU A 149 -6.11 -1.26 3.17
CA LEU A 149 -5.81 0.18 3.10
C LEU A 149 -7.08 1.03 3.31
N GLU A 150 -8.21 0.62 2.74
CA GLU A 150 -9.49 1.30 2.94
C GLU A 150 -10.02 1.11 4.38
N GLN A 151 -9.80 -0.07 5.01
CA GLN A 151 -10.13 -0.28 6.42
C GLN A 151 -9.31 0.65 7.33
N VAL A 152 -7.99 0.74 7.12
CA VAL A 152 -7.10 1.65 7.84
C VAL A 152 -7.56 3.09 7.67
N LYS A 153 -7.83 3.53 6.44
CA LYS A 153 -8.33 4.88 6.15
C LYS A 153 -9.64 5.19 6.89
N ASN A 154 -10.59 4.26 6.88
CA ASN A 154 -11.87 4.43 7.58
C ASN A 154 -11.68 4.48 9.11
N SER A 155 -10.77 3.67 9.64
CA SER A 155 -10.41 3.68 11.07
C SER A 155 -9.82 5.03 11.48
N PHE A 156 -8.96 5.64 10.64
CA PHE A 156 -8.46 6.99 10.87
C PHE A 156 -9.56 8.05 10.81
N HIS A 157 -10.50 7.92 9.89
CA HIS A 157 -11.62 8.85 9.81
C HIS A 157 -12.46 8.81 11.10
N ALA A 158 -12.66 7.62 11.67
CA ALA A 158 -13.32 7.46 12.96
C ALA A 158 -12.50 8.08 14.11
N ALA A 159 -11.19 7.85 14.15
CA ALA A 159 -10.29 8.43 15.14
C ALA A 159 -10.30 9.97 15.10
N VAL A 160 -10.20 10.58 13.92
CA VAL A 160 -10.26 12.04 13.73
C VAL A 160 -11.61 12.61 14.18
N ASN A 161 -12.72 11.94 13.85
CA ASN A 161 -14.04 12.35 14.31
C ASN A 161 -14.16 12.33 15.83
N GLU A 162 -13.54 11.35 16.49
CA GLU A 162 -13.51 11.26 17.94
C GLU A 162 -12.65 12.36 18.57
N ILE A 163 -11.49 12.68 17.99
CA ILE A 163 -10.65 13.80 18.42
C ILE A 163 -11.44 15.12 18.36
N ASN A 164 -12.09 15.39 17.23
CA ASN A 164 -12.91 16.61 17.05
C ASN A 164 -14.05 16.68 18.08
N ARG A 165 -14.67 15.53 18.39
CA ARG A 165 -15.72 15.43 19.42
C ARG A 165 -15.17 15.77 20.81
N LEU A 166 -13.97 15.28 21.14
CA LEU A 166 -13.31 15.56 22.41
C LEU A 166 -12.88 17.03 22.53
N GLU A 167 -12.38 17.63 21.45
CA GLU A 167 -12.04 19.05 21.38
C GLU A 167 -13.27 19.94 21.63
N ASP A 168 -14.40 19.65 20.98
CA ASP A 168 -15.68 20.33 21.20
C ASP A 168 -16.17 20.22 22.65
N GLN A 169 -15.92 19.08 23.30
CA GLN A 169 -16.25 18.88 24.71
C GLN A 169 -15.35 19.71 25.62
N GLN A 170 -14.04 19.73 25.36
CA GLN A 170 -13.08 20.51 26.12
C GLN A 170 -13.38 22.01 26.01
N ALA A 171 -13.67 22.52 24.81
CA ALA A 171 -14.03 23.91 24.59
C ALA A 171 -15.30 24.33 25.37
N LYS A 172 -16.28 23.42 25.52
CA LYS A 172 -17.48 23.67 26.35
C LYS A 172 -17.16 23.70 27.85
N ILE A 173 -16.27 22.81 28.31
CA ILE A 173 -15.83 22.76 29.71
C ILE A 173 -15.07 24.04 30.07
N ASP A 174 -14.13 24.48 29.23
CA ASP A 174 -13.32 25.67 29.46
C ASP A 174 -14.19 26.95 29.51
N ASN A 175 -15.13 27.09 28.58
CA ASN A 175 -16.10 28.19 28.59
C ASN A 175 -16.98 28.19 29.85
N THR A 176 -17.38 27.01 30.33
CA THR A 176 -18.18 26.89 31.56
C THR A 176 -17.34 27.26 32.79
N SER A 177 -16.09 26.80 32.87
CA SER A 177 -15.21 27.10 33.99
C SER A 177 -14.80 28.58 34.06
N HIS A 178 -14.69 29.25 32.91
CA HIS A 178 -14.40 30.69 32.85
C HIS A 178 -15.58 31.56 33.33
N TYR A 179 -16.81 31.12 33.09
CA TYR A 179 -18.03 31.82 33.54
C TYR A 179 -18.21 31.75 35.07
N TYR A 180 -17.84 30.64 35.70
CA TYR A 180 -17.87 30.52 37.16
C TYR A 180 -16.80 31.36 37.87
N LYS A 181 -15.60 31.50 37.28
CA LYS A 181 -14.54 32.38 37.83
C LYS A 181 -14.89 33.88 37.80
N LEU A 182 -15.79 34.32 36.92
CA LEU A 182 -16.22 35.73 36.81
C LEU A 182 -17.38 36.11 37.75
N LYS A 183 -18.01 35.12 38.41
CA LYS A 183 -19.13 35.33 39.35
C LYS A 183 -18.75 35.15 40.82
N THR A 184 -17.49 34.84 41.11
CA THR A 184 -16.93 34.75 42.47
C THR A 184 -15.98 35.92 42.68
#